data_AF-A0A945U334-F1
#
_entry.id   AF-A0A945U334-F1
#
_cell.length_a   1.000
_cell.length_b   1.000
_cell.length_c   1.000
_cell.angle_alpha   90.00
_cell.angle_beta   90.00
_cell.angle_gamma   90.00
#
_symmetry.space_group_name_H-M   'P 1'
#
loop_
_entity.id
_entity.type
_entity.pdbx_description
1 polymer ?
#
loop_
_entity_poly.entity_id
_entity_poly.type
_entity_poly.pdbx_seq_one_letter_code
_entity_poly.pdbx_strand_id
1 'polypeptide(L)'
;MATTPPTDMRAMRWTLDESAAVAASPDLHRILGAAVGVPMLAVDVGERSDESDQLGAVLAGLPVVAMAVGTGAHPTWDLVGESPGSTIDAVLASPNASVIAAQVLRGHALRSADEGLLVESLAYAALQGGPEFAAWLAGRGHRVRRDLDKPRIEMHDHGPSVEIVLNRPRLHNLMDAAMRDQLVTALVAAGAEPDRALLIRANGPSFCGGGDPAEFGTVPDTATAHLIRSSANVAPALLAVSERTTVEIHGPAV
;
A
#
# COMPACT_ATOMS: atom_id res chain seq x y z
N MET A 1 11.88 -19.23 19.64
CA MET A 1 12.77 -18.12 20.03
C MET A 1 12.22 -16.88 19.36
N ALA A 2 11.48 -16.04 20.10
CA ALA A 2 11.08 -14.73 19.59
C ALA A 2 12.35 -13.87 19.57
N THR A 3 12.87 -13.60 18.38
CA THR A 3 13.99 -12.69 18.18
C THR A 3 13.54 -11.29 18.58
N THR A 4 14.14 -10.74 19.62
CA THR A 4 14.13 -9.31 19.96
C THR A 4 14.35 -8.50 18.68
N PRO A 5 13.60 -7.40 18.42
CA PRO A 5 13.87 -6.56 17.26
C PRO A 5 15.28 -5.98 17.38
N PRO A 6 15.97 -5.68 16.25
CA PRO A 6 17.29 -5.05 16.30
C PRO A 6 17.17 -3.70 17.01
N THR A 7 17.98 -3.52 18.06
CA THR A 7 17.82 -2.49 19.10
C THR A 7 18.36 -1.11 18.72
N ASP A 8 18.73 -0.86 17.46
CA ASP A 8 19.09 0.48 16.95
C ASP A 8 18.95 0.51 15.42
N MET A 9 17.86 1.08 14.90
CA MET A 9 17.63 1.21 13.45
C MET A 9 18.31 2.49 12.94
N ARG A 10 19.02 2.40 11.81
CA ARG A 10 19.76 3.54 11.24
C ARG A 10 19.63 3.60 9.72
N ALA A 11 19.56 4.81 9.17
CA ALA A 11 19.73 5.01 7.74
C ALA A 11 21.22 5.16 7.40
N MET A 12 21.63 4.62 6.26
CA MET A 12 22.97 4.85 5.71
C MET A 12 22.92 5.90 4.61
N ARG A 13 24.00 6.68 4.51
CA ARG A 13 24.21 7.63 3.44
C ARG A 13 25.60 7.40 2.84
N TRP A 14 25.65 7.18 1.54
CA TRP A 14 26.88 6.92 0.80
C TRP A 14 26.98 7.80 -0.44
N THR A 15 28.20 8.01 -0.91
CA THR A 15 28.43 8.47 -2.28
C THR A 15 28.23 7.32 -3.28
N LEU A 16 28.10 7.65 -4.57
CA LEU A 16 28.07 6.63 -5.62
C LEU A 16 29.34 5.75 -5.60
N ASP A 17 30.51 6.35 -5.37
CA ASP A 17 31.81 5.64 -5.31
C ASP A 17 31.87 4.65 -4.14
N GLU A 18 31.43 5.06 -2.94
CA GLU A 18 31.35 4.18 -1.76
C GLU A 18 30.38 3.01 -2.01
N SER A 19 29.32 3.26 -2.76
CA SER A 19 28.27 2.29 -3.06
C SER A 19 28.70 1.25 -4.10
N ALA A 20 29.49 1.62 -5.11
CA ALA A 20 29.92 0.73 -6.19
C ALA A 20 30.76 -0.47 -5.67
N ALA A 21 31.67 -0.21 -4.72
CA ALA A 21 32.49 -1.26 -4.10
C ALA A 21 31.65 -2.22 -3.23
N VAL A 22 30.63 -1.70 -2.55
CA VAL A 22 29.78 -2.48 -1.63
C VAL A 22 28.71 -3.27 -2.39
N ALA A 23 28.15 -2.72 -3.47
CA ALA A 23 27.14 -3.36 -4.30
C ALA A 23 27.65 -4.63 -5.01
N ALA A 24 28.95 -4.70 -5.30
CA ALA A 24 29.59 -5.89 -5.86
C ALA A 24 29.88 -6.98 -4.80
N SER A 25 29.68 -6.70 -3.51
CA SER A 25 29.96 -7.65 -2.43
C SER A 25 28.90 -8.76 -2.37
N PRO A 26 29.30 -10.05 -2.33
CA PRO A 26 28.37 -11.14 -2.08
C PRO A 26 27.75 -11.09 -0.67
N ASP A 27 28.36 -10.33 0.26
CA ASP A 27 27.92 -10.16 1.64
C ASP A 27 27.05 -8.91 1.86
N LEU A 28 26.53 -8.29 0.80
CA LEU A 28 25.75 -7.05 0.88
C LEU A 28 24.57 -7.13 1.87
N HIS A 29 23.93 -8.30 1.99
CA HIS A 29 22.84 -8.57 2.95
C HIS A 29 23.27 -8.52 4.44
N ARG A 30 24.59 -8.56 4.73
CA ARG A 30 25.17 -8.38 6.06
C ARG A 30 25.61 -6.93 6.32
N ILE A 31 25.48 -6.06 5.33
CA ILE A 31 25.82 -4.64 5.41
C ILE A 31 24.54 -3.80 5.41
N LEU A 32 23.55 -4.20 4.61
CA LEU A 32 22.26 -3.53 4.44
C LEU A 32 21.09 -4.49 4.71
N GLY A 33 20.00 -3.95 5.25
CA GLY A 33 18.75 -4.66 5.48
C GLY A 33 18.37 -4.85 6.94
N ALA A 34 17.17 -5.38 7.16
CA ALA A 34 16.58 -5.55 8.49
C ALA A 34 17.42 -6.40 9.44
N ALA A 35 18.16 -7.40 8.93
CA ALA A 35 19.01 -8.27 9.74
C ALA A 35 20.15 -7.53 10.48
N VAL A 36 20.52 -6.34 9.98
CA VAL A 36 21.59 -5.51 10.55
C VAL A 36 21.12 -4.11 10.93
N GLY A 37 19.78 -3.92 11.03
CA GLY A 37 19.18 -2.68 11.49
C GLY A 37 19.25 -1.52 10.50
N VAL A 38 19.37 -1.80 9.19
CA VAL A 38 19.48 -0.76 8.14
C VAL A 38 18.30 -0.86 7.17
N PRO A 39 17.18 -0.16 7.43
CA PRO A 39 15.99 -0.22 6.57
C PRO A 39 16.10 0.69 5.34
N MET A 40 17.08 1.60 5.28
CA MET A 40 17.23 2.57 4.20
C MET A 40 18.69 2.84 3.85
N LEU A 41 18.95 2.97 2.54
CA LEU A 41 20.17 3.54 1.99
C LEU A 41 19.82 4.74 1.09
N ALA A 42 20.33 5.91 1.42
CA ALA A 42 20.35 7.07 0.55
C ALA A 42 21.71 7.19 -0.13
N VAL A 43 21.74 7.38 -1.45
CA VAL A 43 22.99 7.52 -2.20
C VAL A 43 23.02 8.86 -2.91
N ASP A 44 24.05 9.65 -2.64
CA ASP A 44 24.32 10.88 -3.39
C ASP A 44 24.83 10.50 -4.79
N VAL A 45 23.90 10.46 -5.76
CA VAL A 45 24.15 10.05 -7.16
C VAL A 45 24.42 11.25 -8.08
N GLY A 46 24.06 12.47 -7.66
CA GLY A 46 24.22 13.65 -8.50
C GLY A 46 23.24 13.63 -9.68
N GLU A 47 23.76 13.49 -10.90
CA GLU A 47 22.94 13.30 -12.11
C GLU A 47 22.76 11.82 -12.42
N ARG A 48 21.73 11.47 -13.21
CA ARG A 48 21.52 10.08 -13.66
C ARG A 48 22.69 9.59 -14.53
N SER A 49 23.21 8.41 -14.19
CA SER A 49 24.20 7.66 -14.98
C SER A 49 23.88 6.16 -15.05
N ASP A 50 24.55 5.44 -15.94
CA ASP A 50 24.41 3.98 -16.07
C ASP A 50 24.83 3.25 -14.78
N GLU A 51 25.86 3.75 -14.09
CA GLU A 51 26.30 3.21 -12.80
C GLU A 51 25.23 3.39 -11.72
N SER A 52 24.56 4.55 -11.69
CA SER A 52 23.47 4.81 -10.76
C SER A 52 22.25 3.91 -11.04
N ASP A 53 21.94 3.64 -12.31
CA ASP A 53 20.84 2.75 -12.68
C ASP A 53 21.16 1.29 -12.31
N GLN A 54 22.40 0.85 -12.55
CA GLN A 54 22.87 -0.49 -12.18
C GLN A 54 22.85 -0.70 -10.66
N LEU A 55 23.29 0.30 -9.88
CA LEU A 55 23.24 0.25 -8.42
C LEU A 55 21.79 0.15 -7.93
N GLY A 56 20.88 0.98 -8.45
CA GLY A 56 19.46 0.91 -8.11
C GLY A 56 18.88 -0.49 -8.36
N ALA A 57 19.23 -1.11 -9.48
CA ALA A 57 18.80 -2.47 -9.80
C ALA A 57 19.32 -3.53 -8.81
N VAL A 58 20.56 -3.40 -8.33
CA VAL A 58 21.10 -4.27 -7.27
C VAL A 58 20.34 -4.08 -5.95
N LEU A 59 20.14 -2.82 -5.54
CA LEU A 59 19.43 -2.48 -4.30
C LEU A 59 17.95 -2.92 -4.31
N ALA A 60 17.31 -2.90 -5.49
CA ALA A 60 15.95 -3.39 -5.66
C ALA A 60 15.79 -4.88 -5.29
N GLY A 61 16.87 -5.66 -5.32
CA GLY A 61 16.92 -7.06 -4.87
C GLY A 61 16.99 -7.24 -3.35
N LEU A 62 17.13 -6.17 -2.56
CA LEU A 62 17.33 -6.23 -1.11
C LEU A 62 16.12 -5.70 -0.32
N PRO A 63 15.90 -6.16 0.92
CA PRO A 63 14.88 -5.62 1.81
C PRO A 63 15.36 -4.32 2.49
N VAL A 64 15.57 -3.28 1.68
CA VAL A 64 15.97 -1.92 2.08
C VAL A 64 15.25 -0.92 1.20
N VAL A 65 14.91 0.27 1.71
CA VAL A 65 14.46 1.40 0.87
C VAL A 65 15.68 2.06 0.24
N ALA A 66 15.72 2.14 -1.09
CA ALA A 66 16.79 2.78 -1.84
C ALA A 66 16.35 4.16 -2.34
N MET A 67 17.07 5.21 -1.93
CA MET A 67 16.81 6.58 -2.36
C MET A 67 17.99 7.15 -3.14
N ALA A 68 17.73 7.62 -4.36
CA ALA A 68 18.66 8.45 -5.11
C ALA A 68 18.58 9.90 -4.63
N VAL A 69 19.70 10.44 -4.18
CA VAL A 69 19.85 11.86 -3.82
C VAL A 69 20.53 12.59 -4.98
N GLY A 70 19.78 13.44 -5.66
CA GLY A 70 20.24 14.08 -6.89
C GLY A 70 19.11 14.56 -7.79
N THR A 71 19.46 14.83 -9.05
CA THR A 71 18.54 15.32 -10.08
C THR A 71 18.35 14.28 -11.18
N GLY A 72 17.28 14.45 -11.97
CA GLY A 72 16.93 13.53 -13.06
C GLY A 72 16.06 12.35 -12.62
N ALA A 73 15.51 11.64 -13.60
CA ALA A 73 14.67 10.46 -13.35
C ALA A 73 15.54 9.22 -13.13
N HIS A 74 15.32 8.50 -12.03
CA HIS A 74 16.05 7.27 -11.68
C HIS A 74 15.06 6.11 -11.55
N PRO A 75 14.72 5.41 -12.65
CA PRO A 75 13.60 4.45 -12.68
C PRO A 75 13.85 3.16 -11.89
N THR A 76 15.09 2.89 -11.50
CA THR A 76 15.47 1.68 -10.74
C THR A 76 15.51 1.90 -9.23
N TRP A 77 15.18 3.10 -8.74
CA TRP A 77 15.20 3.48 -7.34
C TRP A 77 13.79 3.57 -6.77
N ASP A 78 13.63 3.33 -5.47
CA ASP A 78 12.30 3.42 -4.83
C ASP A 78 11.87 4.89 -4.68
N LEU A 79 12.83 5.78 -4.41
CA LEU A 79 12.62 7.20 -4.17
C LEU A 79 13.71 8.04 -4.85
N VAL A 80 13.35 9.26 -5.26
CA VAL A 80 14.27 10.25 -5.82
C VAL A 80 13.99 11.60 -5.18
N GLY A 81 15.02 12.34 -4.78
CA GLY A 81 14.86 13.70 -4.28
C GLY A 81 16.18 14.40 -4.01
N GLU A 82 16.11 15.70 -3.71
CA GLU A 82 17.30 16.53 -3.48
C GLU A 82 17.87 16.40 -2.06
N SER A 83 17.03 16.05 -1.08
CA SER A 83 17.43 15.92 0.32
C SER A 83 16.75 14.73 0.98
N PRO A 84 17.51 13.83 1.62
CA PRO A 84 16.94 12.61 2.20
C PRO A 84 16.39 12.79 3.63
N GLY A 85 16.60 13.93 4.29
CA GLY A 85 16.39 14.08 5.74
C GLY A 85 15.01 13.65 6.24
N SER A 86 13.94 14.28 5.74
CA SER A 86 12.56 13.93 6.15
C SER A 86 12.15 12.51 5.74
N THR A 87 12.69 12.02 4.63
CA THR A 87 12.45 10.65 4.15
C THR A 87 13.09 9.63 5.09
N ILE A 88 14.34 9.88 5.51
CA ILE A 88 15.05 9.08 6.51
C ILE A 88 14.24 9.04 7.81
N ASP A 89 13.79 10.19 8.30
CA ASP A 89 13.00 10.25 9.54
C ASP A 89 11.71 9.42 9.42
N ALA A 90 11.01 9.51 8.28
CA ALA A 90 9.80 8.75 8.03
C ALA A 90 10.07 7.23 7.98
N VAL A 91 11.13 6.79 7.29
CA VAL A 91 11.48 5.37 7.20
C VAL A 91 11.93 4.83 8.55
N LEU A 92 12.70 5.59 9.34
CA LEU A 92 13.11 5.17 10.68
C LEU A 92 11.94 5.11 11.67
N ALA A 93 10.88 5.90 11.46
CA ALA A 93 9.67 5.84 12.26
C ALA A 93 8.79 4.60 11.98
N SER A 94 8.88 4.00 10.78
CA SER A 94 8.09 2.82 10.40
C SER A 94 8.83 1.91 9.41
N PRO A 95 9.97 1.33 9.81
CA PRO A 95 10.91 0.68 8.90
C PRO A 95 10.36 -0.56 8.18
N ASN A 96 9.58 -1.40 8.86
CA ASN A 96 8.98 -2.58 8.24
C ASN A 96 7.93 -2.16 7.20
N ALA A 97 7.06 -1.21 7.54
CA ALA A 97 6.08 -0.65 6.62
C ALA A 97 6.75 -0.04 5.39
N SER A 98 7.81 0.75 5.55
CA SER A 98 8.51 1.39 4.44
C SER A 98 9.20 0.38 3.51
N VAL A 99 9.93 -0.60 4.08
CA VAL A 99 10.61 -1.63 3.28
C VAL A 99 9.61 -2.51 2.53
N ILE A 100 8.53 -2.96 3.21
CA ILE A 100 7.51 -3.79 2.58
C ILE A 100 6.76 -3.01 1.50
N ALA A 101 6.44 -1.72 1.72
CA ALA A 101 5.82 -0.87 0.70
C ALA A 101 6.70 -0.75 -0.54
N ALA A 102 8.01 -0.50 -0.37
CA ALA A 102 8.96 -0.47 -1.49
C ALA A 102 8.94 -1.80 -2.27
N GLN A 103 9.02 -2.94 -1.58
CA GLN A 103 8.98 -4.26 -2.22
C GLN A 103 7.65 -4.56 -2.95
N VAL A 104 6.52 -4.13 -2.40
CA VAL A 104 5.22 -4.25 -3.06
C VAL A 104 5.18 -3.43 -4.35
N LEU A 105 5.75 -2.23 -4.35
CA LEU A 105 5.78 -1.35 -5.52
C LEU A 105 6.79 -1.81 -6.58
N ARG A 106 7.91 -2.42 -6.19
CA ARG A 106 8.92 -2.92 -7.14
C ARG A 106 8.34 -3.94 -8.11
N GLY A 107 8.38 -3.62 -9.40
CA GLY A 107 7.89 -4.53 -10.45
C GLY A 107 6.36 -4.64 -10.48
N HIS A 108 5.62 -3.72 -9.86
CA HIS A 108 4.15 -3.69 -9.96
C HIS A 108 3.69 -3.68 -11.43
N ALA A 109 4.43 -3.00 -12.33
CA ALA A 109 4.14 -2.92 -13.75
C ALA A 109 4.32 -4.25 -14.51
N LEU A 110 4.98 -5.25 -13.90
CA LEU A 110 5.24 -6.56 -14.51
C LEU A 110 4.27 -7.64 -14.02
N ARG A 111 3.44 -7.35 -13.01
CA ARG A 111 2.51 -8.31 -12.42
C ARG A 111 1.14 -8.22 -13.09
N SER A 112 0.47 -9.35 -13.20
CA SER A 112 -0.98 -9.34 -13.43
C SER A 112 -1.71 -8.71 -12.24
N ALA A 113 -2.96 -8.28 -12.45
CA ALA A 113 -3.77 -7.74 -11.37
C ALA A 113 -3.94 -8.74 -10.21
N ASP A 114 -4.17 -10.03 -10.52
CA ASP A 114 -4.35 -11.08 -9.52
C ASP A 114 -3.08 -11.31 -8.69
N GLU A 115 -1.90 -11.36 -9.34
CA GLU A 115 -0.62 -11.45 -8.63
C GLU A 115 -0.35 -10.21 -7.79
N GLY A 116 -0.70 -9.01 -8.29
CA GLY A 116 -0.61 -7.77 -7.53
C GLY A 116 -1.43 -7.84 -6.24
N LEU A 117 -2.70 -8.22 -6.36
CA LEU A 117 -3.61 -8.38 -5.21
C LEU A 117 -3.11 -9.44 -4.22
N LEU A 118 -2.51 -10.54 -4.70
CA LEU A 118 -1.90 -11.56 -3.84
C LEU A 118 -0.70 -10.99 -3.06
N VAL A 119 0.20 -10.27 -3.74
CA VAL A 119 1.39 -9.67 -3.12
C VAL A 119 1.00 -8.61 -2.09
N GLU A 120 0.09 -7.70 -2.45
CA GLU A 120 -0.48 -6.73 -1.50
C GLU A 120 -1.09 -7.46 -0.30
N SER A 121 -1.73 -8.61 -0.55
CA SER A 121 -2.35 -9.40 0.48
C SER A 121 -1.39 -10.02 1.47
N LEU A 122 -0.27 -10.54 0.99
CA LEU A 122 0.77 -11.07 1.87
C LEU A 122 1.48 -9.94 2.62
N ALA A 123 1.69 -8.79 1.98
CA ALA A 123 2.28 -7.60 2.59
C ALA A 123 1.44 -7.09 3.77
N TYR A 124 0.12 -6.93 3.59
CA TYR A 124 -0.77 -6.56 4.69
C TYR A 124 -0.73 -7.56 5.85
N ALA A 125 -0.67 -8.86 5.56
CA ALA A 125 -0.60 -9.89 6.60
C ALA A 125 0.71 -9.83 7.39
N ALA A 126 1.84 -9.62 6.70
CA ALA A 126 3.14 -9.41 7.34
C ALA A 126 3.14 -8.17 8.24
N LEU A 127 2.61 -7.04 7.74
CA LEU A 127 2.57 -5.78 8.49
C LEU A 127 1.63 -5.82 9.68
N GLN A 128 0.42 -6.37 9.53
CA GLN A 128 -0.54 -6.47 10.63
C GLN A 128 -0.10 -7.47 11.72
N GLY A 129 0.84 -8.37 11.41
CA GLY A 129 1.47 -9.24 12.41
C GLY A 129 2.72 -8.64 13.05
N GLY A 130 3.15 -7.47 12.58
CA GLY A 130 4.39 -6.84 12.95
C GLY A 130 4.29 -5.90 14.17
N PRO A 131 5.45 -5.48 14.71
CA PRO A 131 5.52 -4.64 15.90
C PRO A 131 4.96 -3.24 15.69
N GLU A 132 5.10 -2.67 14.49
CA GLU A 132 4.59 -1.32 14.15
C GLU A 132 3.07 -1.27 14.21
N PHE A 133 2.40 -2.27 13.62
CA PHE A 133 0.95 -2.37 13.73
C PHE A 133 0.51 -2.65 15.16
N ALA A 134 1.21 -3.50 15.91
CA ALA A 134 0.90 -3.75 17.31
C ALA A 134 1.01 -2.47 18.17
N ALA A 135 2.04 -1.65 17.95
CA ALA A 135 2.21 -0.36 18.62
C ALA A 135 1.09 0.63 18.26
N TRP A 136 0.78 0.76 16.97
CA TRP A 136 -0.34 1.57 16.50
C TRP A 136 -1.68 1.10 17.09
N LEU A 137 -1.89 -0.22 17.11
CA LEU A 137 -3.09 -0.87 17.63
C LEU A 137 -3.31 -0.56 19.12
N ALA A 138 -2.24 -0.59 19.91
CA ALA A 138 -2.27 -0.22 21.33
C ALA A 138 -2.56 1.28 21.55
N GLY A 139 -2.09 2.15 20.65
CA GLY A 139 -2.22 3.61 20.77
C GLY A 139 -3.49 4.22 20.16
N ARG A 140 -4.20 3.52 19.27
CA ARG A 140 -5.31 4.10 18.47
C ARG A 140 -6.59 4.45 19.27
N GLY A 141 -6.72 3.91 20.48
CA GLY A 141 -7.92 3.99 21.31
C GLY A 141 -9.06 3.05 20.87
N HIS A 142 -10.12 2.95 21.66
CA HIS A 142 -11.29 2.14 21.31
C HIS A 142 -12.25 2.93 20.42
N ARG A 143 -12.57 2.41 19.23
CA ARG A 143 -13.51 3.02 18.28
C ARG A 143 -14.70 2.10 18.06
N VAL A 144 -15.82 2.36 18.72
CA VAL A 144 -17.09 1.69 18.42
C VAL A 144 -17.83 2.48 17.35
N ARG A 145 -18.16 1.84 16.24
CA ARG A 145 -19.03 2.39 15.21
C ARG A 145 -20.48 2.05 15.55
N ARG A 146 -21.36 3.05 15.54
CA ARG A 146 -22.80 2.89 15.85
C ARG A 146 -23.71 3.04 14.63
N ASP A 147 -23.14 3.24 13.44
CA ASP A 147 -23.86 3.50 12.21
C ASP A 147 -24.12 2.20 11.42
N LEU A 148 -25.01 1.34 11.95
CA LEU A 148 -25.40 0.08 11.33
C LEU A 148 -26.72 0.16 10.53
N ASP A 149 -27.50 1.22 10.71
CA ASP A 149 -28.90 1.23 10.29
C ASP A 149 -29.15 1.65 8.83
N LYS A 150 -28.11 2.10 8.10
CA LYS A 150 -28.22 2.57 6.70
C LYS A 150 -27.40 1.70 5.75
N PRO A 151 -27.86 1.53 4.49
CA PRO A 151 -27.04 0.90 3.46
C PRO A 151 -25.78 1.73 3.24
N ARG A 152 -24.64 1.04 3.17
CA ARG A 152 -23.32 1.66 2.97
C ARG A 152 -23.04 1.93 1.50
N ILE A 153 -23.75 1.25 0.62
CA ILE A 153 -23.76 1.47 -0.82
C ILE A 153 -25.21 1.70 -1.26
N GLU A 154 -25.43 2.76 -2.03
CA GLU A 154 -26.69 3.00 -2.73
C GLU A 154 -26.51 2.68 -4.22
N MET A 155 -27.57 2.20 -4.87
CA MET A 155 -27.62 2.00 -6.32
C MET A 155 -28.80 2.75 -6.91
N HIS A 156 -28.55 3.53 -7.95
CA HIS A 156 -29.58 4.29 -8.67
C HIS A 156 -29.61 3.88 -10.14
N ASP A 157 -30.80 3.54 -10.63
CA ASP A 157 -31.02 3.17 -12.02
C ASP A 157 -31.33 4.42 -12.86
N HIS A 158 -30.56 4.64 -13.92
CA HIS A 158 -30.74 5.74 -14.84
C HIS A 158 -30.98 5.28 -16.30
N GLY A 159 -31.49 4.07 -16.51
CA GLY A 159 -31.70 3.48 -17.83
C GLY A 159 -30.36 3.07 -18.47
N PRO A 160 -29.79 3.84 -19.42
CA PRO A 160 -28.49 3.54 -20.02
C PRO A 160 -27.30 3.49 -19.05
N SER A 161 -27.45 3.93 -17.81
CA SER A 161 -26.41 3.84 -16.78
C SER A 161 -26.93 3.39 -15.42
N VAL A 162 -26.02 2.89 -14.59
CA VAL A 162 -26.21 2.60 -13.16
C VAL A 162 -25.25 3.46 -12.36
N GLU A 163 -25.75 4.13 -11.32
CA GLU A 163 -24.92 4.85 -10.36
C GLU A 163 -24.77 4.01 -9.08
N ILE A 164 -23.52 3.87 -8.60
CA ILE A 164 -23.16 3.26 -7.32
C ILE A 164 -22.60 4.36 -6.42
N VAL A 165 -23.20 4.58 -5.25
CA VAL A 165 -22.81 5.67 -4.34
C VAL A 165 -22.31 5.13 -3.00
N LEU A 166 -21.08 5.49 -2.63
CA LEU A 166 -20.54 5.25 -1.30
C LEU A 166 -21.30 6.12 -0.28
N ASN A 167 -21.97 5.49 0.70
CA ASN A 167 -22.93 6.13 1.58
C ASN A 167 -22.62 5.95 3.06
N ARG A 168 -21.42 6.36 3.46
CA ARG A 168 -21.02 6.45 4.87
C ARG A 168 -20.40 7.83 5.20
N PRO A 169 -21.06 8.95 4.82
CA PRO A 169 -20.45 10.28 4.77
C PRO A 169 -19.98 10.79 6.14
N ARG A 170 -20.66 10.42 7.23
CA ARG A 170 -20.29 10.82 8.59
C ARG A 170 -18.94 10.28 9.04
N LEU A 171 -18.48 9.20 8.42
CA LEU A 171 -17.20 8.56 8.66
C LEU A 171 -16.29 8.69 7.45
N HIS A 172 -16.47 9.71 6.60
CA HIS A 172 -15.67 9.93 5.41
C HIS A 172 -15.61 8.70 4.49
N ASN A 173 -16.71 7.93 4.43
CA ASN A 173 -16.81 6.71 3.62
C ASN A 173 -15.72 5.68 3.94
N LEU A 174 -15.30 5.57 5.21
CA LEU A 174 -14.42 4.50 5.68
C LEU A 174 -15.01 3.12 5.38
N MET A 175 -14.23 2.31 4.67
CA MET A 175 -14.59 0.98 4.18
C MET A 175 -14.49 -0.05 5.30
N ASP A 176 -15.63 -0.56 5.77
CA ASP A 176 -15.69 -1.73 6.64
C ASP A 176 -16.11 -2.99 5.86
N ALA A 177 -16.22 -4.12 6.55
CA ALA A 177 -16.58 -5.39 5.93
C ALA A 177 -17.95 -5.35 5.24
N ALA A 178 -18.95 -4.71 5.84
CA ALA A 178 -20.28 -4.61 5.25
C ALA A 178 -20.30 -3.70 4.00
N MET A 179 -19.49 -2.64 3.96
CA MET A 179 -19.40 -1.76 2.80
C MET A 179 -18.74 -2.47 1.63
N ARG A 180 -17.68 -3.23 1.93
CA ARG A 180 -17.00 -4.11 0.98
C ARG A 180 -17.96 -5.14 0.39
N ASP A 181 -18.71 -5.84 1.23
CA ASP A 181 -19.64 -6.89 0.77
C ASP A 181 -20.79 -6.31 -0.08
N GLN A 182 -21.32 -5.14 0.31
CA GLN A 182 -22.33 -4.43 -0.48
C GLN A 182 -21.78 -3.92 -1.80
N LEU A 183 -20.54 -3.43 -1.83
CA LEU A 183 -19.90 -2.93 -3.04
C LEU A 183 -19.61 -4.05 -4.03
N VAL A 184 -19.10 -5.20 -3.56
CA VAL A 184 -18.94 -6.41 -4.38
C VAL A 184 -20.29 -6.83 -4.95
N THR A 185 -21.34 -6.88 -4.12
CA THR A 185 -22.70 -7.22 -4.57
C THR A 185 -23.18 -6.28 -5.69
N ALA A 186 -22.99 -4.97 -5.52
CA ALA A 186 -23.38 -3.96 -6.50
C ALA A 186 -22.62 -4.11 -7.83
N LEU A 187 -21.30 -4.32 -7.77
CA LEU A 187 -20.44 -4.50 -8.96
C LEU A 187 -20.77 -5.80 -9.70
N VAL A 188 -21.03 -6.90 -8.98
CA VAL A 188 -21.44 -8.17 -9.59
C VAL A 188 -22.80 -8.04 -10.27
N ALA A 189 -23.78 -7.39 -9.62
CA ALA A 189 -25.08 -7.11 -10.23
C ALA A 189 -24.94 -6.26 -11.50
N ALA A 190 -24.14 -5.19 -11.43
CA ALA A 190 -23.82 -4.36 -12.58
C ALA A 190 -23.12 -5.15 -13.71
N GLY A 191 -22.28 -6.13 -13.37
CA GLY A 191 -21.62 -7.06 -14.29
C GLY A 191 -22.58 -7.87 -15.17
N ALA A 192 -23.79 -8.17 -14.68
CA ALA A 192 -24.81 -8.88 -15.43
C ALA A 192 -25.49 -8.03 -16.52
N GLU A 193 -25.23 -6.72 -16.55
CA GLU A 193 -25.80 -5.76 -17.50
C GLU A 193 -24.68 -5.04 -18.28
N PRO A 194 -24.04 -5.73 -19.26
CA PRO A 194 -22.81 -5.26 -19.88
C PRO A 194 -22.97 -4.01 -20.76
N ASP A 195 -24.19 -3.74 -21.26
CA ASP A 195 -24.47 -2.62 -22.18
C ASP A 195 -24.64 -1.27 -21.45
N ARG A 196 -24.64 -1.26 -20.12
CA ARG A 196 -24.90 -0.06 -19.31
C ARG A 196 -23.61 0.56 -18.80
N ALA A 197 -23.49 1.88 -18.88
CA ALA A 197 -22.38 2.60 -18.26
C ALA A 197 -22.50 2.56 -16.72
N LEU A 198 -21.37 2.51 -16.02
CA LEU A 198 -21.34 2.56 -14.55
C LEU A 198 -20.73 3.87 -14.08
N LEU A 199 -21.36 4.49 -13.10
CA LEU A 199 -20.86 5.69 -12.43
C LEU A 199 -20.67 5.41 -10.95
N ILE A 200 -19.46 5.57 -10.42
CA ILE A 200 -19.19 5.45 -8.99
C ILE A 200 -18.98 6.84 -8.40
N ARG A 201 -19.76 7.15 -7.36
CA ARG A 201 -19.70 8.41 -6.59
C ARG A 201 -19.66 8.14 -5.10
N ALA A 202 -19.59 9.21 -4.33
CA ALA A 202 -19.65 9.15 -2.87
C ALA A 202 -20.45 10.32 -2.29
N ASN A 203 -21.21 10.04 -1.24
CA ASN A 203 -21.90 11.05 -0.44
C ASN A 203 -20.94 11.73 0.53
N GLY A 204 -21.21 13.01 0.86
CA GLY A 204 -20.46 13.76 1.87
C GLY A 204 -19.18 14.42 1.36
N PRO A 205 -18.26 14.84 2.26
CA PRO A 205 -17.10 15.67 1.89
C PRO A 205 -15.88 14.88 1.39
N SER A 206 -15.93 13.54 1.39
CA SER A 206 -14.80 12.69 1.01
C SER A 206 -15.28 11.60 0.07
N PHE A 207 -14.42 11.16 -0.85
CA PHE A 207 -14.74 10.01 -1.69
C PHE A 207 -14.68 8.73 -0.85
N CYS A 208 -13.50 8.40 -0.33
CA CYS A 208 -13.26 7.25 0.56
C CYS A 208 -12.04 7.52 1.44
N GLY A 209 -12.16 7.34 2.75
CA GLY A 209 -11.06 7.49 3.71
C GLY A 209 -10.18 6.25 3.89
N GLY A 210 -10.34 5.23 3.05
CA GLY A 210 -9.67 3.93 3.16
C GLY A 210 -10.38 2.96 4.10
N GLY A 211 -9.66 1.92 4.54
CA GLY A 211 -10.20 0.90 5.46
C GLY A 211 -10.54 1.47 6.84
N ASP A 212 -11.69 1.08 7.42
CA ASP A 212 -12.12 1.56 8.73
C ASP A 212 -11.16 1.06 9.83
N PRO A 213 -10.44 1.96 10.53
CA PRO A 213 -9.50 1.56 11.57
C PRO A 213 -10.16 0.86 12.77
N ALA A 214 -11.49 0.93 12.90
CA ALA A 214 -12.23 0.20 13.92
C ALA A 214 -12.26 -1.33 13.66
N GLU A 215 -12.12 -1.75 12.40
CA GLU A 215 -12.06 -3.16 12.00
C GLU A 215 -10.66 -3.77 12.17
N PHE A 216 -9.63 -2.93 12.34
CA PHE A 216 -8.25 -3.41 12.38
C PHE A 216 -8.02 -4.22 13.67
N GLY A 217 -7.38 -5.38 13.58
CA GLY A 217 -7.12 -6.24 14.74
C GLY A 217 -8.35 -6.95 15.33
N THR A 218 -9.50 -6.97 14.64
CA THR A 218 -10.67 -7.78 15.04
C THR A 218 -10.58 -9.24 14.56
N VAL A 219 -9.79 -9.48 13.52
CA VAL A 219 -9.50 -10.82 12.98
C VAL A 219 -8.51 -11.55 13.92
N PRO A 220 -8.71 -12.85 14.22
CA PRO A 220 -7.92 -13.57 15.22
C PRO A 220 -6.43 -13.69 14.90
N ASP A 221 -6.08 -13.78 13.61
CA ASP A 221 -4.70 -13.91 13.15
C ASP A 221 -4.54 -13.40 11.71
N THR A 222 -3.30 -13.15 11.31
CA THR A 222 -2.98 -12.52 10.02
C THR A 222 -3.09 -13.48 8.84
N ALA A 223 -2.97 -14.79 9.04
CA ALA A 223 -3.17 -15.78 7.99
C ALA A 223 -4.66 -15.87 7.64
N THR A 224 -5.54 -15.90 8.64
CA THR A 224 -6.98 -15.79 8.45
C THR A 224 -7.35 -14.46 7.79
N ALA A 225 -6.75 -13.33 8.22
CA ALA A 225 -6.97 -12.03 7.59
C ALA A 225 -6.58 -12.01 6.10
N HIS A 226 -5.45 -12.64 5.75
CA HIS A 226 -5.03 -12.84 4.36
C HIS A 226 -6.07 -13.63 3.57
N LEU A 227 -6.48 -14.80 4.05
CA LEU A 227 -7.43 -15.66 3.35
C LEU A 227 -8.80 -14.98 3.15
N ILE A 228 -9.29 -14.26 4.17
CA ILE A 228 -10.51 -13.46 4.06
C ILE A 228 -10.35 -12.43 2.95
N ARG A 229 -9.30 -11.60 2.98
CA ARG A 229 -9.13 -10.52 2.02
C ARG A 229 -8.81 -11.01 0.60
N SER A 230 -8.21 -12.18 0.44
CA SER A 230 -8.01 -12.84 -0.87
C SER A 230 -9.33 -13.37 -1.46
N SER A 231 -10.33 -13.69 -0.61
CA SER A 231 -11.64 -14.20 -1.05
C SER A 231 -12.72 -13.11 -1.17
N ALA A 232 -12.67 -12.11 -0.31
CA ALA A 232 -13.63 -11.01 -0.21
C ALA A 232 -12.94 -9.70 -0.61
N ASN A 233 -12.56 -9.58 -1.89
CA ASN A 233 -11.93 -8.39 -2.44
C ASN A 233 -12.87 -7.67 -3.42
N VAL A 234 -12.92 -6.35 -3.36
CA VAL A 234 -13.66 -5.50 -4.31
C VAL A 234 -12.99 -5.47 -5.68
N ALA A 235 -11.64 -5.53 -5.72
CA ALA A 235 -10.87 -5.28 -6.93
C ALA A 235 -11.22 -6.22 -8.10
N PRO A 236 -11.36 -7.55 -7.94
CA PRO A 236 -11.75 -8.42 -9.05
C PRO A 236 -13.11 -8.07 -9.64
N ALA A 237 -14.10 -7.74 -8.80
CA ALA A 237 -15.43 -7.33 -9.26
C ALA A 237 -15.40 -6.00 -10.01
N LEU A 238 -14.57 -5.05 -9.56
CA LEU A 238 -14.39 -3.76 -10.23
C LEU A 238 -13.67 -3.91 -11.58
N LEU A 239 -12.61 -4.73 -11.63
CA LEU A 239 -11.88 -5.02 -12.87
C LEU A 239 -12.77 -5.66 -13.93
N ALA A 240 -13.69 -6.53 -13.53
CA ALA A 240 -14.63 -7.17 -14.46
C ALA A 240 -15.57 -6.17 -15.17
N VAL A 241 -15.73 -4.96 -14.64
CA VAL A 241 -16.61 -3.92 -15.20
C VAL A 241 -15.87 -2.61 -15.53
N SER A 242 -14.53 -2.60 -15.48
CA SER A 242 -13.75 -1.36 -15.49
C SER A 242 -13.83 -0.60 -16.81
N GLU A 243 -13.96 -1.28 -17.96
CA GLU A 243 -13.99 -0.65 -19.29
C GLU A 243 -15.15 0.33 -19.49
N ARG A 244 -16.22 0.18 -18.70
CA ARG A 244 -17.44 1.00 -18.75
C ARG A 244 -17.71 1.75 -17.44
N THR A 245 -16.76 1.74 -16.52
CA THR A 245 -16.88 2.38 -15.21
C THR A 245 -16.19 3.74 -15.21
N THR A 246 -16.93 4.78 -14.84
CA THR A 246 -16.38 6.10 -14.50
C THR A 246 -16.45 6.29 -13.00
N VAL A 247 -15.37 6.78 -12.38
CA VAL A 247 -15.32 7.12 -10.95
C VAL A 247 -15.17 8.63 -10.80
N GLU A 248 -16.13 9.28 -10.15
CA GLU A 248 -16.09 10.72 -9.86
C GLU A 248 -15.52 10.96 -8.46
N ILE A 249 -14.24 11.35 -8.38
CA ILE A 249 -13.53 11.62 -7.12
C ILE A 249 -13.61 13.13 -6.82
N HIS A 250 -14.53 13.54 -5.96
CA HIS A 250 -14.76 14.96 -5.61
C HIS A 250 -14.04 15.43 -4.34
N GLY A 251 -13.37 14.53 -3.63
CA GLY A 251 -12.70 14.80 -2.36
C GLY A 251 -11.65 13.72 -2.03
N PRO A 252 -11.14 13.67 -0.79
CA PRO A 252 -10.11 12.70 -0.40
C PRO A 252 -10.48 11.26 -0.79
N ALA A 253 -9.53 10.60 -1.47
CA ALA A 253 -9.53 9.18 -1.80
C ALA A 253 -8.19 8.62 -1.31
N VAL A 254 -8.24 7.87 -0.21
CA VAL A 254 -7.06 7.40 0.55
C VAL A 254 -7.00 5.88 0.53
#